data_AF-A0A1D2S348-F1
#
_entry.id   AF-A0A1D2S348-F1
#
_cell.length_a   1.000
_cell.length_b   1.000
_cell.length_c   1.000
_cell.angle_alpha   90.00
_cell.angle_beta   90.00
_cell.angle_gamma   90.00
#
_symmetry.space_group_name_H-M   'P 1'
#
loop_
_entity.id
_entity.type
_entity.pdbx_description
1 polymer ?
#
loop_
_entity_poly.entity_id
_entity_poly.type
_entity_poly.pdbx_seq_one_letter_code
_entity_poly.pdbx_strand_id
1 'polypeptide(L)'
;MGASQFTTVEDGKRLHKYWSSACPGCHLRKQCTPAPYRRISRWEHEDVLEVVQARLDGVPEASRLRQRTVEHVFGTLKAWMGSTHFLTRTLPRVRTEMSLQVLAYNMRRVIKIPGASTLIAEMKA
;
A
#
# COMPACT_ATOMS: atom_id res chain seq x y z
N MET A 1 -4.24 -36.99 15.40
CA MET A 1 -3.22 -36.54 14.43
C MET A 1 -2.58 -35.29 14.99
N GLY A 2 -1.28 -35.33 15.34
CA GLY A 2 -0.61 -34.23 16.02
C GLY A 2 -0.15 -33.17 15.01
N ALA A 3 -0.54 -31.91 15.22
CA ALA A 3 0.11 -30.78 14.60
C ALA A 3 1.33 -30.41 15.45
N SER A 4 2.49 -30.29 14.82
CA SER A 4 3.71 -29.85 15.48
C SER A 4 3.99 -28.40 15.09
N GLN A 5 4.58 -27.64 16.01
CA GLN A 5 4.87 -26.22 15.83
C GLN A 5 6.21 -25.82 16.43
N PHE A 6 6.86 -24.83 15.82
CA PHE A 6 7.96 -24.09 16.45
C PHE A 6 7.94 -22.64 15.97
N THR A 7 8.65 -21.77 16.68
CA THR A 7 8.77 -20.34 16.35
C THR A 7 10.22 -20.02 16.01
N THR A 8 10.46 -19.27 14.94
CA THR A 8 11.77 -18.70 14.59
C THR A 8 11.68 -17.19 14.41
N VAL A 9 12.81 -16.51 14.56
CA VAL A 9 12.96 -15.10 14.20
C VAL A 9 13.81 -15.03 12.94
N GLU A 10 13.25 -14.49 11.86
CA GLU A 10 13.89 -14.33 10.55
C GLU A 10 13.69 -12.89 10.10
N ASP A 11 14.76 -12.19 9.71
CA ASP A 11 14.73 -10.77 9.32
C ASP A 11 13.99 -9.84 10.30
N GLY A 12 14.13 -10.12 11.60
CA GLY A 12 13.45 -9.39 12.68
C GLY A 12 11.96 -9.68 12.82
N LYS A 13 11.39 -10.61 12.04
CA LYS A 13 10.00 -11.05 12.12
C LYS A 13 9.89 -12.37 12.87
N ARG A 14 8.94 -12.45 13.80
CA ARG A 14 8.61 -13.71 14.48
C ARG A 14 7.68 -14.54 13.60
N LEU A 15 8.13 -15.73 13.19
CA LEU A 15 7.40 -16.65 12.33
C LEU A 15 7.01 -17.91 13.11
N HIS A 16 5.72 -18.25 13.07
CA HIS A 16 5.22 -19.53 13.55
C HIS A 16 5.21 -20.53 12.41
N LYS A 17 5.87 -21.67 12.60
CA LYS A 17 5.99 -22.73 11.61
C LYS A 17 5.19 -23.94 12.06
N TYR A 18 4.27 -24.38 11.22
CA TYR A 18 3.37 -25.50 11.48
C TYR A 18 3.62 -26.64 10.49
N TRP A 19 3.53 -27.88 10.95
CA TRP A 19 3.51 -29.05 10.08
C TRP A 19 2.68 -30.17 10.70
N SER A 20 2.15 -31.04 9.85
CA SER A 20 1.42 -32.24 10.27
C SER A 20 2.34 -33.44 10.34
N SER A 21 2.22 -34.24 11.41
CA SER A 21 2.92 -35.53 11.51
C SER A 21 2.48 -36.54 10.44
N ALA A 22 1.33 -36.33 9.80
CA ALA A 22 0.83 -37.18 8.71
C ALA A 22 1.50 -36.88 7.36
N CYS A 23 2.28 -35.80 7.23
CA CYS A 23 2.85 -35.38 5.95
C CYS A 23 3.71 -36.46 5.25
N PRO A 24 4.56 -37.25 5.94
CA PRO A 24 5.38 -38.28 5.28
C PRO A 24 4.54 -39.41 4.67
N GLY A 25 3.40 -39.75 5.27
CA GLY A 25 2.47 -40.79 4.79
C GLY A 25 1.41 -40.28 3.82
N CYS A 26 1.43 -39.00 3.46
CA CYS A 26 0.44 -38.42 2.56
C CYS A 26 0.72 -38.85 1.11
N HIS A 27 -0.26 -39.47 0.45
CA HIS A 27 -0.17 -39.89 -0.96
C HIS A 27 0.03 -38.70 -1.93
N LEU A 28 -0.44 -37.51 -1.56
CA LEU A 28 -0.25 -36.28 -2.33
C LEU A 28 1.09 -35.58 -2.06
N ARG A 29 1.93 -36.08 -1.14
CA ARG A 29 3.18 -35.40 -0.74
C ARG A 29 4.05 -35.03 -1.93
N LYS A 30 4.21 -35.95 -2.89
CA LYS A 30 5.04 -35.75 -4.09
C LYS A 30 4.59 -34.56 -4.96
N GLN A 31 3.29 -34.23 -4.95
CA GLN A 31 2.75 -33.08 -5.68
C GLN A 31 2.73 -31.80 -4.82
N CYS A 32 2.85 -31.94 -3.50
CA CYS A 32 2.64 -30.88 -2.54
C CYS A 32 3.94 -30.21 -2.07
N THR A 33 5.01 -30.99 -1.85
CA THR A 33 6.33 -30.48 -1.45
C THR A 33 7.46 -31.47 -1.77
N PRO A 34 8.66 -31.00 -2.16
CA PRO A 34 9.83 -31.86 -2.29
C PRO A 34 10.42 -32.29 -0.93
N ALA A 35 10.11 -31.58 0.15
CA ALA A 35 10.65 -31.84 1.48
C ALA A 35 9.97 -33.04 2.16
N PRO A 36 10.58 -33.62 3.22
CA PRO A 36 9.93 -34.65 4.05
C PRO A 36 8.62 -34.18 4.69
N TYR A 37 8.54 -32.88 5.02
CA TYR A 37 7.36 -32.23 5.60
C TYR A 37 7.02 -30.95 4.87
N ARG A 38 5.73 -30.71 4.62
CA ARG A 38 5.22 -29.38 4.27
C ARG A 38 5.15 -28.56 5.53
N ARG A 39 5.95 -27.49 5.57
CA ARG A 39 5.90 -26.48 6.63
C ARG A 39 5.13 -25.27 6.12
N ILE A 40 4.21 -24.78 6.93
CA ILE A 40 3.48 -23.54 6.70
C ILE A 40 4.05 -22.51 7.67
N SER A 41 4.62 -21.44 7.15
CA SER A 41 5.09 -20.30 7.95
C SER A 41 3.99 -19.26 7.99
N ARG A 42 3.67 -18.74 9.18
CA ARG A 42 2.75 -17.62 9.39
C ARG A 42 3.46 -16.56 10.21
N TRP A 43 3.45 -15.31 9.74
CA TRP A 43 3.95 -14.21 10.55
C TRP A 43 3.00 -13.95 11.73
N GLU A 44 3.52 -13.50 12.87
CA GLU A 44 2.71 -13.19 14.05
C GLU A 44 1.60 -12.15 13.80
N HIS A 45 1.77 -11.31 12.76
CA HIS A 45 0.80 -10.30 12.32
C HIS A 45 0.30 -10.53 10.88
N GLU A 46 0.24 -11.79 10.44
CA GLU A 46 -0.28 -12.15 9.12
C GLU A 46 -1.72 -11.64 8.89
N ASP A 47 -2.51 -11.54 9.97
CA ASP A 47 -3.86 -11.00 9.96
C ASP A 47 -3.94 -9.57 9.39
N VAL A 48 -2.90 -8.75 9.63
CA VAL A 48 -2.80 -7.40 9.05
C VAL A 48 -2.67 -7.49 7.53
N LEU A 49 -1.89 -8.44 7.01
CA LEU A 49 -1.74 -8.65 5.57
C LEU A 49 -3.02 -9.22 4.95
N GLU A 50 -3.69 -10.15 5.63
CA GLU A 50 -4.97 -10.71 5.21
C GLU A 50 -6.06 -9.61 5.09
N VAL A 51 -6.11 -8.67 6.04
CA VAL A 51 -7.02 -7.51 5.97
C VAL A 51 -6.70 -6.60 4.78
N VAL A 52 -5.42 -6.32 4.53
CA VAL A 52 -5.01 -5.51 3.37
C VAL A 52 -5.35 -6.22 2.07
N GLN A 53 -5.10 -7.53 1.98
CA GLN A 53 -5.41 -8.34 0.81
C GLN A 53 -6.92 -8.35 0.53
N ALA A 54 -7.75 -8.58 1.55
CA ALA A 54 -9.20 -8.55 1.41
C ALA A 54 -9.72 -7.19 0.90
N ARG A 55 -9.11 -6.08 1.33
CA ARG A 55 -9.45 -4.74 0.81
C ARG A 55 -9.06 -4.56 -0.65
N LEU A 56 -7.90 -5.09 -1.06
CA LEU A 56 -7.43 -5.03 -2.45
C LEU A 56 -8.29 -5.91 -3.36
N ASP A 57 -8.65 -7.11 -2.91
CA ASP A 57 -9.53 -8.02 -3.64
C ASP A 57 -10.95 -7.44 -3.79
N GLY A 58 -11.42 -6.68 -2.79
CA GLY A 58 -12.69 -5.97 -2.85
C GLY A 58 -12.72 -4.80 -3.84
N VAL A 59 -11.55 -4.25 -4.21
CA VAL A 59 -11.46 -3.16 -5.20
C VAL A 59 -10.24 -3.37 -6.13
N PRO A 60 -10.30 -4.35 -7.06
CA PRO A 60 -9.14 -4.72 -7.89
C PRO A 60 -8.58 -3.57 -8.74
N GLU A 61 -9.44 -2.61 -9.12
CA GLU A 61 -9.06 -1.44 -9.90
C GLU A 61 -8.41 -0.31 -9.08
N ALA A 62 -8.43 -0.39 -7.75
CA ALA A 62 -7.97 0.70 -6.88
C ALA A 62 -6.50 1.07 -7.15
N SER A 63 -5.63 0.07 -7.33
CA SER A 63 -4.22 0.29 -7.64
C SER A 63 -4.01 0.99 -8.97
N ARG A 64 -4.75 0.57 -10.02
CA ARG A 64 -4.70 1.21 -11.35
C ARG A 64 -5.25 2.63 -11.31
N LEU A 65 -6.34 2.85 -10.59
CA LEU A 65 -6.90 4.18 -10.40
C LEU A 65 -5.91 5.10 -9.69
N ARG A 66 -5.31 4.65 -8.59
CA ARG A 66 -4.33 5.41 -7.80
C ARG A 66 -3.13 5.83 -8.63
N GLN A 67 -2.59 4.92 -9.45
CA GLN A 67 -1.49 5.20 -10.37
C GLN A 67 -1.85 6.35 -11.32
N ARG A 68 -3.07 6.31 -11.88
CA ARG A 68 -3.54 7.30 -12.86
C ARG A 68 -3.93 8.64 -12.25
N THR A 69 -4.51 8.66 -11.05
CA THR A 69 -5.13 9.87 -10.49
C THR A 69 -4.29 10.55 -9.42
N VAL A 70 -3.55 9.80 -8.61
CA VAL A 70 -2.96 10.30 -7.37
C VAL A 70 -1.44 10.27 -7.41
N GLU A 71 -0.83 9.20 -7.93
CA GLU A 71 0.63 9.04 -7.88
C GLU A 71 1.38 10.13 -8.67
N HIS A 72 0.90 10.46 -9.87
CA HIS A 72 1.50 11.54 -10.67
C HIS A 72 1.35 12.93 -10.01
N VAL A 73 0.25 13.16 -9.28
CA VAL A 73 0.01 14.40 -8.51
C VAL A 73 1.06 14.51 -7.41
N PHE A 74 1.22 13.46 -6.61
CA PHE A 74 2.23 13.43 -5.56
C PHE A 74 3.66 13.55 -6.11
N GLY A 75 3.96 12.91 -7.25
CA GLY A 75 5.25 13.06 -7.92
C GLY A 75 5.52 14.52 -8.32
N THR A 76 4.51 15.19 -8.89
CA THR A 76 4.61 16.60 -9.26
C THR A 76 4.78 17.51 -8.05
N LEU A 77 3.96 17.33 -7.01
CA LEU A 77 4.05 18.10 -5.76
C LEU A 77 5.42 17.94 -5.11
N LYS A 78 5.92 16.71 -4.98
CA LYS A 78 7.27 16.46 -4.44
C LYS A 78 8.36 17.11 -5.28
N ALA A 79 8.26 17.04 -6.61
CA ALA A 79 9.24 17.69 -7.49
C ALA A 79 9.23 19.22 -7.33
N TRP A 80 8.06 19.85 -7.16
CA TRP A 80 7.95 21.30 -6.95
C TRP A 80 8.40 21.75 -5.56
N MET A 81 8.13 20.95 -4.53
CA MET A 81 8.59 21.23 -3.15
C MET A 81 10.11 21.11 -3.01
N GLY A 82 10.80 20.49 -3.97
CA GLY A 82 12.23 20.25 -3.93
C GLY A 82 12.60 19.06 -3.04
N SER A 83 13.90 18.87 -2.81
CA SER A 83 14.45 17.76 -2.02
C SER A 83 14.26 17.91 -0.51
N THR A 84 13.62 18.99 -0.04
CA THR A 84 13.62 19.36 1.37
C THR A 84 12.24 19.38 2.00
N HIS A 85 12.22 18.96 3.27
CA HIS A 85 11.09 18.88 4.18
C HIS A 85 10.26 20.17 4.26
N PHE A 86 9.03 20.03 4.77
CA PHE A 86 8.15 21.16 5.10
C PHE A 86 8.92 22.29 5.81
N LEU A 87 8.69 23.53 5.38
CA LEU A 87 9.31 24.72 5.96
C LEU A 87 8.84 24.96 7.39
N THR A 88 7.63 24.50 7.71
CA THR A 88 7.01 24.66 9.01
C THR A 88 7.19 23.44 9.91
N ARG A 89 7.13 23.69 11.23
CA ARG A 89 7.13 22.65 12.27
C ARG A 89 5.77 22.58 12.95
N THR A 90 5.44 21.43 13.53
CA THR A 90 4.14 21.04 14.12
C THR A 90 3.06 20.68 13.10
N LEU A 91 2.23 19.68 13.44
CA LEU A 91 1.23 19.10 12.54
C LEU A 91 0.23 20.14 11.97
N PRO A 92 -0.31 21.11 12.74
CA PRO A 92 -1.22 22.10 12.19
C PRO A 92 -0.59 22.95 11.08
N ARG A 93 0.66 23.38 11.27
CA ARG A 93 1.36 24.24 10.30
C ARG A 93 1.77 23.47 9.05
N VAL A 94 2.29 22.25 9.22
CA VAL A 94 2.61 21.33 8.12
C VAL A 94 1.37 21.01 7.28
N ARG A 95 0.21 20.84 7.93
CA ARG A 95 -1.05 20.61 7.22
C ARG A 95 -1.45 21.83 6.37
N THR A 96 -1.27 23.04 6.87
CA THR A 96 -1.52 24.27 6.10
C THR A 96 -0.61 24.35 4.89
N GLU A 97 0.69 24.09 5.07
CA GLU A 97 1.66 24.09 3.98
C GLU A 97 1.30 23.07 2.89
N MET A 98 0.99 21.83 3.27
CA MET A 98 0.51 20.81 2.33
C MET A 98 -0.78 21.25 1.61
N SER A 99 -1.70 21.88 2.32
CA SER A 99 -2.98 22.34 1.74
C SER A 99 -2.77 23.43 0.70
N LEU A 100 -1.84 24.37 0.94
CA LEU A 100 -1.48 25.41 -0.02
C LEU A 100 -0.82 24.83 -1.28
N GLN A 101 0.05 23.83 -1.13
CA GLN A 101 0.66 23.13 -2.27
C GLN A 101 -0.38 22.41 -3.14
N VAL A 102 -1.31 21.70 -2.51
CA VAL A 102 -2.44 21.04 -3.21
C VAL A 102 -3.32 22.07 -3.91
N LEU A 103 -3.63 23.20 -3.27
CA LEU A 103 -4.42 24.27 -3.86
C LEU A 103 -3.72 24.85 -5.10
N ALA A 104 -2.42 25.15 -5.01
CA ALA A 104 -1.65 25.66 -6.14
C ALA A 104 -1.61 24.67 -7.32
N TYR A 105 -1.44 23.37 -7.03
CA TYR A 105 -1.52 22.33 -8.06
C TYR A 105 -2.89 22.27 -8.73
N ASN A 106 -3.97 22.28 -7.94
CA ASN A 106 -5.33 22.25 -8.45
C ASN A 106 -5.61 23.46 -9.33
N MET A 107 -5.24 24.67 -8.89
CA MET A 107 -5.38 25.90 -9.69
C MET A 107 -4.62 25.78 -11.01
N ARG A 108 -3.38 25.28 -11.00
CA ARG A 108 -2.61 25.07 -12.23
C ARG A 108 -3.28 24.08 -13.19
N ARG A 109 -3.91 23.02 -12.68
CA ARG A 109 -4.64 22.03 -13.50
C ARG A 109 -5.93 22.61 -14.08
N VAL A 110 -6.73 23.30 -13.27
CA VAL A 110 -8.00 23.88 -13.70
C VAL A 110 -7.78 25.06 -14.66
N ILE A 111 -6.66 25.77 -14.57
CA ILE A 111 -6.29 26.76 -15.60
C ILE A 111 -5.83 26.06 -16.89
N LYS A 112 -5.08 24.96 -16.80
CA LYS A 112 -4.48 24.30 -17.97
C LYS A 112 -5.46 23.44 -18.78
N ILE A 113 -6.46 22.81 -18.16
CA ILE A 113 -7.35 21.86 -18.83
C ILE A 113 -8.41 22.59 -19.70
N PRO A 114 -9.32 23.40 -19.12
CA PRO A 114 -10.30 24.19 -19.89
C PRO A 114 -9.78 25.55 -20.39
N GLY A 115 -8.67 26.08 -19.84
CA GLY A 115 -8.17 27.42 -20.13
C GLY A 115 -8.65 28.47 -19.12
N ALA A 116 -7.86 29.54 -18.93
CA ALA A 116 -8.13 30.59 -17.95
C ALA A 116 -9.41 31.40 -18.27
N SER A 117 -9.64 31.72 -19.54
CA SER A 117 -10.83 32.46 -19.99
C SER A 117 -12.11 31.68 -19.72
N THR A 118 -12.12 30.40 -20.10
CA THR A 118 -13.23 29.46 -19.84
C THR A 118 -13.52 29.37 -18.35
N LEU A 119 -12.49 29.18 -17.53
CA LEU A 119 -12.65 29.11 -16.07
C LEU A 119 -13.29 30.39 -15.49
N ILE A 120 -12.83 31.57 -15.92
CA ILE A 120 -13.37 32.85 -15.44
C ILE A 120 -14.82 33.04 -15.87
N ALA A 121 -15.20 32.57 -17.05
CA ALA A 121 -16.58 32.65 -17.52
C ALA A 121 -17.51 31.77 -16.66
N GLU A 122 -17.12 30.52 -16.41
CA GLU A 122 -17.89 29.57 -15.59
C GLU A 122 -18.04 30.04 -14.13
N MET A 123 -17.03 30.70 -13.55
CA MET A 123 -17.11 31.21 -12.17
C MET A 123 -18.03 32.44 -12.01
N LYS A 124 -18.37 33.12 -13.11
CA LYS A 124 -19.24 34.30 -13.11
C LYS A 124 -20.71 33.96 -13.37
N ALA A 125 -20.99 32.76 -13.87
CA ALA A 125 -22.33 32.22 -14.08
C ALA A 125 -22.94 31.75 -12.76
#